data_AF-A0A948ZDY1-F1
#
_entry.id   AF-A0A948ZDY1-F1
#
_cell.length_a   1.000
_cell.length_b   1.000
_cell.length_c   1.000
_cell.angle_alpha   90.00
_cell.angle_beta   90.00
_cell.angle_gamma   90.00
#
_symmetry.space_group_name_H-M   'P 1'
#
loop_
_entity.id
_entity.type
_entity.pdbx_description
1 polymer ?
#
loop_
_entity_poly.entity_id
_entity_poly.type
_entity_poly.pdbx_seq_one_letter_code
_entity_poly.pdbx_strand_id
1 'polypeptide(L)'
;AKAGGQESVKIAGRIIEIWQGITRDLLLLEFDQRGLTQHLLLEGELKKIKTKFKPSDLLNLAKNLRQAKEYLAANVNPKLVLENIAINI
;
A
#
# COMPACT_ATOMS: atom_id res chain seq x y z
N ALA A 1 -6.25 -28.56 1.35
CA ALA A 1 -5.88 -27.50 2.31
C ALA A 1 -4.67 -26.63 1.89
N LYS A 2 -3.70 -27.09 1.07
CA LYS A 2 -2.53 -26.27 0.66
C LYS A 2 -2.81 -25.16 -0.38
N ALA A 3 -3.78 -25.35 -1.29
CA ALA A 3 -4.04 -24.40 -2.38
C ALA A 3 -4.62 -23.05 -1.89
N GLY A 4 -5.60 -23.07 -0.98
CA GLY A 4 -6.24 -21.85 -0.49
C GLY A 4 -5.32 -20.95 0.35
N GLY A 5 -4.34 -21.52 1.05
CA GLY A 5 -3.36 -20.76 1.82
C GLY A 5 -2.43 -19.94 0.93
N GLN A 6 -1.86 -20.57 -0.12
CA GLN A 6 -1.00 -19.87 -1.08
C GLN A 6 -1.77 -18.83 -1.90
N GLU A 7 -3.01 -19.12 -2.27
CA GLU A 7 -3.89 -18.17 -2.94
C GLU A 7 -4.17 -16.93 -2.05
N SER A 8 -4.46 -17.15 -0.77
CA SER A 8 -4.67 -16.05 0.19
C SER A 8 -3.44 -15.16 0.36
N VAL A 9 -2.24 -15.75 0.41
CA VAL A 9 -0.97 -15.00 0.46
C VAL A 9 -0.79 -14.17 -0.81
N LYS A 10 -1.08 -14.72 -1.99
CA LYS A 10 -0.98 -14.00 -3.28
C LYS A 10 -1.94 -12.82 -3.32
N ILE A 11 -3.20 -13.02 -2.91
CA ILE A 11 -4.22 -11.96 -2.89
C ILE A 11 -3.81 -10.84 -1.93
N ALA A 12 -3.42 -11.17 -0.70
CA ALA A 12 -2.97 -10.18 0.27
C ALA A 12 -1.73 -9.42 -0.22
N GLY A 13 -0.76 -10.13 -0.80
CA GLY A 13 0.42 -9.51 -1.41
C GLY A 13 0.04 -8.52 -2.51
N ARG A 14 -0.91 -8.88 -3.38
CA ARG A 14 -1.38 -7.99 -4.44
C ARG A 14 -2.08 -6.73 -3.90
N ILE A 15 -2.89 -6.88 -2.85
CA ILE A 15 -3.54 -5.75 -2.16
C ILE A 15 -2.47 -4.80 -1.62
N ILE A 16 -1.46 -5.32 -0.92
CA ILE A 16 -0.37 -4.51 -0.37
C ILE A 16 0.39 -3.77 -1.48
N GLU A 17 0.69 -4.43 -2.60
CA GLU A 17 1.39 -3.81 -3.73
C GLU A 17 0.61 -2.67 -4.38
N ILE A 18 -0.72 -2.82 -4.52
CA ILE A 18 -1.59 -1.75 -5.03
C ILE A 18 -1.51 -0.54 -4.10
N TRP A 19 -1.63 -0.75 -2.79
CA TRP A 19 -1.53 0.33 -1.81
C TRP A 19 -0.14 0.96 -1.78
N GLN A 20 0.94 0.19 -1.93
CA GLN A 20 2.29 0.74 -2.07
C GLN A 20 2.41 1.67 -3.28
N GLY A 21 1.82 1.28 -4.42
CA GLY A 21 1.78 2.10 -5.63
C GLY A 21 1.02 3.42 -5.42
N ILE A 22 -0.16 3.34 -4.80
CA ILE A 22 -0.97 4.53 -4.49
C ILE A 22 -0.24 5.46 -3.52
N THR A 23 0.31 4.93 -2.42
CA THR A 23 1.07 5.72 -1.43
C THR A 23 2.29 6.39 -2.06
N ARG A 24 3.02 5.70 -2.94
CA ARG A 24 4.15 6.28 -3.68
C ARG A 24 3.68 7.42 -4.58
N ASP A 25 2.62 7.21 -5.35
CA ASP A 25 2.13 8.23 -6.27
C ASP A 25 1.62 9.47 -5.53
N LEU A 26 0.98 9.31 -4.36
CA LEU A 26 0.61 10.43 -3.49
C LEU A 26 1.83 11.21 -2.98
N LEU A 27 2.90 10.51 -2.56
CA LEU A 27 4.18 11.16 -2.18
C LEU A 27 4.81 11.90 -3.36
N LEU A 28 4.83 11.30 -4.56
CA LEU A 28 5.37 11.94 -5.75
C LEU A 28 4.58 13.21 -6.10
N LEU A 29 3.25 13.17 -6.00
CA LEU A 29 2.40 14.35 -6.19
C LEU A 29 2.66 15.43 -5.13
N GLU A 30 3.01 15.06 -3.90
CA GLU A 30 3.41 16.00 -2.83
C GLU A 30 4.62 16.84 -3.23
N PHE A 31 5.59 16.23 -3.91
CA PHE A 31 6.83 16.88 -4.35
C PHE A 31 6.81 17.32 -5.82
N ASP A 32 5.64 17.48 -6.41
CA ASP A 32 5.41 17.86 -7.82
C ASP A 32 6.11 16.95 -8.85
N GLN A 33 6.40 15.69 -8.48
CA GLN A 33 7.04 14.69 -9.34
C GLN A 33 6.03 13.92 -10.20
N ARG A 34 5.10 14.64 -10.83
CA ARG A 34 3.99 14.07 -11.61
C ARG A 34 4.43 13.07 -12.68
N GLY A 35 5.55 13.36 -13.37
CA GLY A 35 6.10 12.50 -14.43
C GLY A 35 6.58 11.12 -13.96
N LEU A 36 6.69 10.90 -12.64
CA LEU A 36 7.11 9.63 -12.05
C LEU A 36 5.92 8.80 -11.50
N THR A 37 4.71 9.35 -11.52
CA THR A 37 3.52 8.64 -11.04
C THR A 37 3.15 7.49 -11.99
N GLN A 38 2.81 6.34 -11.43
CA GLN A 38 2.43 5.17 -12.23
C GLN A 38 0.96 5.19 -12.63
N HIS A 39 0.08 5.70 -11.76
CA HIS A 39 -1.36 5.70 -11.96
C HIS A 39 -1.86 7.04 -12.52
N LEU A 40 -1.27 7.50 -13.63
CA LEU A 40 -1.64 8.76 -14.30
C LEU A 40 -3.14 8.84 -14.61
N LEU A 41 -3.77 7.72 -14.99
CA LEU A 41 -5.21 7.62 -15.23
C LEU A 41 -6.06 7.96 -13.99
N LEU A 42 -5.49 7.85 -12.80
CA LEU A 42 -6.14 8.17 -11.52
C LEU A 42 -5.67 9.51 -10.93
N GLU A 43 -4.87 10.31 -11.66
CA GLU A 43 -4.29 11.55 -11.12
C GLU A 43 -5.36 12.51 -10.55
N GLY A 44 -6.52 12.60 -11.21
CA GLY A 44 -7.64 13.40 -10.74
C GLY A 44 -8.16 12.96 -9.36
N GLU A 45 -8.30 11.66 -9.14
CA GLU A 45 -8.72 11.10 -7.85
C GLU A 45 -7.61 11.21 -6.80
N LEU A 46 -6.36 10.93 -7.19
CA LEU A 46 -5.19 11.06 -6.31
C LEU A 46 -5.03 12.51 -5.81
N LYS A 47 -5.22 13.51 -6.67
CA LYS A 47 -5.19 14.93 -6.28
C LYS A 47 -6.29 15.30 -5.27
N LYS A 48 -7.49 14.74 -5.41
CA LYS A 48 -8.60 14.97 -4.46
C LYS A 48 -8.31 14.42 -3.07
N ILE A 49 -7.65 13.27 -2.98
CA ILE A 49 -7.34 12.63 -1.70
C ILE A 49 -6.00 13.06 -1.12
N LYS A 50 -5.07 13.58 -1.93
CA LYS A 50 -3.76 14.08 -1.51
C LYS A 50 -3.87 15.05 -0.33
N THR A 51 -4.85 15.95 -0.38
CA THR A 51 -5.08 16.97 0.67
C THR A 51 -5.48 16.39 2.02
N LYS A 52 -5.82 15.10 2.09
CA LYS A 52 -6.19 14.41 3.33
C LYS A 52 -5.00 13.86 4.11
N PHE A 53 -3.80 13.85 3.52
CA PHE A 53 -2.62 13.25 4.12
C PHE A 53 -1.47 14.26 4.22
N LYS A 54 -0.77 14.26 5.36
CA LYS A 54 0.53 14.91 5.46
C LYS A 54 1.60 13.98 4.85
N PRO A 55 2.74 14.52 4.40
CA PRO A 55 3.86 13.69 3.93
C PRO A 55 4.31 12.65 4.98
N SER A 56 4.26 13.00 6.26
CA SER A 56 4.56 12.08 7.38
C SER A 56 3.64 10.87 7.42
N ASP A 57 2.35 11.06 7.14
CA ASP A 57 1.33 10.02 7.22
C ASP A 57 1.58 9.00 6.09
N LEU A 58 1.88 9.50 4.90
CA LEU A 58 2.23 8.67 3.74
C LEU A 58 3.55 7.91 3.95
N LEU A 59 4.55 8.53 4.59
CA LEU A 59 5.80 7.85 4.94
C LEU A 59 5.58 6.73 5.96
N ASN A 60 4.72 6.95 6.96
CA ASN A 60 4.37 5.93 7.94
C ASN A 60 3.59 4.78 7.28
N LEU A 61 2.61 5.09 6.43
CA LEU A 61 1.88 4.10 5.66
C LEU A 61 2.81 3.28 4.77
N ALA A 62 3.76 3.92 4.07
CA ALA A 62 4.75 3.21 3.25
C ALA A 62 5.61 2.24 4.07
N LYS A 63 6.04 2.62 5.28
CA LYS A 63 6.75 1.74 6.22
C LYS A 63 5.89 0.55 6.64
N ASN A 64 4.63 0.80 7.02
CA ASN A 64 3.71 -0.25 7.46
C ASN A 64 3.41 -1.26 6.33
N LEU A 65 3.21 -0.77 5.11
CA LEU A 65 3.02 -1.64 3.93
C LEU A 65 4.27 -2.45 3.59
N ARG A 66 5.47 -1.88 3.75
CA ARG A 66 6.73 -2.62 3.57
C ARG A 66 6.84 -3.75 4.61
N GLN A 67 6.60 -3.44 5.88
CA GLN A 67 6.63 -4.43 6.96
C GLN A 67 5.58 -5.53 6.75
N ALA A 68 4.38 -5.19 6.26
CA ALA A 68 3.35 -6.16 5.93
C ALA A 68 3.81 -7.17 4.86
N LYS A 69 4.57 -6.71 3.86
CA LYS A 69 5.16 -7.60 2.84
C LYS A 69 6.21 -8.54 3.46
N GLU A 70 7.02 -8.03 4.38
CA GLU A 70 7.98 -8.84 5.15
C GLU A 70 7.26 -9.91 6.01
N TYR A 71 6.15 -9.56 6.65
CA TYR A 71 5.33 -10.49 7.42
C TYR A 71 4.71 -11.59 6.55
N LEU A 72 4.19 -11.27 5.36
CA LEU A 72 3.72 -12.30 4.42
C LEU A 72 4.85 -13.23 3.99
N ALA A 73 6.04 -12.69 3.70
CA ALA A 73 7.21 -13.48 3.35
C ALA A 73 7.70 -14.38 4.51
N ALA A 74 7.49 -13.94 5.75
CA ALA A 74 7.74 -14.71 6.96
C ALA A 74 6.61 -15.72 7.30
N ASN A 75 5.65 -15.94 6.40
CA ASN A 75 4.50 -16.85 6.57
C ASN A 75 3.51 -16.46 7.68
N VAL A 76 3.44 -15.17 8.04
CA VAL A 76 2.36 -14.67 8.90
C VAL A 76 1.01 -14.82 8.18
N ASN A 77 -0.04 -15.12 8.94
CA ASN A 77 -1.38 -15.29 8.40
C ASN A 77 -1.82 -14.04 7.59
N PRO A 78 -2.23 -14.18 6.31
CA PRO A 78 -2.57 -13.04 5.45
C PRO A 78 -3.68 -12.14 6.00
N LYS A 79 -4.67 -12.72 6.69
CA LYS A 79 -5.75 -11.96 7.33
C LYS A 79 -5.19 -11.07 8.44
N LEU A 80 -4.36 -11.63 9.32
CA LEU A 80 -3.72 -10.87 10.40
C LEU A 80 -2.81 -9.76 9.86
N VAL A 81 -2.11 -10.00 8.74
CA VAL A 81 -1.28 -8.97 8.11
C VAL A 81 -2.14 -7.79 7.64
N LEU A 82 -3.26 -8.05 6.96
CA LEU A 82 -4.17 -7.00 6.48
C LEU A 82 -4.88 -6.28 7.64
N GLU A 83 -5.30 -7.01 8.67
CA GLU A 83 -5.86 -6.43 9.89
C GLU A 83 -4.86 -5.51 10.58
N ASN A 84 -3.60 -5.95 10.73
CA ASN A 84 -2.54 -5.13 11.31
C ASN A 84 -2.29 -3.85 10.50
N ILE A 85 -2.37 -3.91 9.16
CA ILE A 85 -2.29 -2.69 8.36
C ILE A 85 -3.44 -1.75 8.75
N ALA A 86 -4.70 -2.21 8.71
CA ALA A 86 -5.88 -1.38 8.93
C ALA A 86 -5.92 -0.66 10.29
N ILE A 87 -5.35 -1.26 11.35
CA ILE A 87 -5.35 -0.68 12.70
C ILE A 87 -4.21 0.35 12.87
N ASN A 88 -3.18 0.29 12.01
CA ASN A 88 -2.00 1.15 12.09
C ASN A 88 -1.96 2.24 10.99
N ILE A 89 -3.10 2.51 10.31
CA ILE A 89 -3.25 3.65 9.37
C ILE A 89 -3.88 4.84 10.09
#